data_AF-A0A7J5YJQ2-F1
#
_entry.id   AF-A0A7J5YJQ2-F1
#
_cell.length_a   1.000
_cell.length_b   1.000
_cell.length_c   1.000
_cell.angle_alpha   90.00
_cell.angle_beta   90.00
_cell.angle_gamma   90.00
#
_symmetry.space_group_name_H-M   'P 1'
#
loop_
_entity.id
_entity.type
_entity.pdbx_description
1 polymer ?
#
loop_
_entity_poly.entity_id
_entity_poly.type
_entity_poly.pdbx_seq_one_letter_code
_entity_poly.pdbx_strand_id
1 'polypeptide(L)'
;MSFLGSTKKASDFTVSDILTMDSKDSIINSLSSIDPVQIPEGYIRPPASVAKVWKVFSPQPLTQEQLQDMFITWDSLSETRWLAYPIYRPPQRKTPPFILHNRLYYLNAVEWAASAMEMSAISARNVALLAHHRWHQQEGKVDQEDLHTRLRGEL
;
A
#
# COMPACT_ATOMS: atom_id res chain seq x y z
N MET A 1 -5.07 -30.22 3.26
CA MET A 1 -5.81 -28.96 3.52
C MET A 1 -5.30 -27.95 2.51
N SER A 2 -6.14 -27.04 1.98
CA SER A 2 -5.63 -25.96 1.13
C SER A 2 -4.85 -24.95 1.97
N PHE A 3 -3.93 -24.20 1.36
CA PHE A 3 -3.15 -23.16 2.04
C PHE A 3 -4.03 -22.15 2.80
N LEU A 4 -5.18 -21.80 2.23
CA LEU A 4 -6.12 -20.84 2.80
C LEU A 4 -7.16 -21.47 3.74
N GLY A 5 -7.03 -22.76 4.07
CA GLY A 5 -7.99 -23.48 4.91
C GLY A 5 -9.37 -23.69 4.26
N SER A 6 -9.52 -23.39 2.97
CA SER A 6 -10.74 -23.66 2.19
C SER A 6 -10.94 -25.16 1.98
N THR A 7 -12.17 -25.62 2.16
CA THR A 7 -12.62 -26.98 1.84
C THR A 7 -13.25 -27.08 0.44
N LYS A 8 -13.43 -25.95 -0.25
CA LYS A 8 -13.99 -25.90 -1.61
C LYS A 8 -12.97 -26.41 -2.63
N LYS A 9 -13.48 -26.89 -3.78
CA LYS A 9 -12.63 -27.18 -4.94
C LYS A 9 -12.02 -25.89 -5.46
N ALA A 10 -10.82 -25.97 -6.02
CA ALA A 10 -10.17 -24.80 -6.61
C ALA A 10 -10.96 -24.19 -7.79
N SER A 11 -11.74 -25.00 -8.51
CA SER A 11 -12.67 -24.52 -9.56
C SER A 11 -13.69 -23.51 -9.04
N ASP A 12 -14.02 -23.60 -7.75
CA ASP A 12 -15.06 -22.80 -7.10
C ASP A 12 -14.45 -21.62 -6.32
N PHE A 13 -13.15 -21.41 -6.45
CA PHE A 13 -12.45 -20.31 -5.82
C PHE A 13 -12.69 -19.00 -6.60
N THR A 14 -13.35 -18.04 -5.96
CA THR A 14 -13.76 -16.78 -6.60
C THR A 14 -13.05 -15.54 -6.05
N VAL A 15 -12.23 -15.69 -5.00
CA VAL A 15 -11.57 -14.56 -4.34
C VAL A 15 -10.40 -14.10 -5.20
N SER A 16 -10.43 -12.84 -5.62
CA SER A 16 -9.35 -12.23 -6.42
C SER A 16 -8.24 -11.61 -5.57
N ASP A 17 -8.53 -11.28 -4.31
CA ASP A 17 -7.66 -10.52 -3.43
C ASP A 17 -7.71 -11.06 -2.01
N ILE A 18 -6.55 -11.36 -1.47
CA ILE A 18 -6.38 -11.90 -0.12
C ILE A 18 -5.35 -11.02 0.58
N LEU A 19 -5.78 -10.40 1.66
CA LEU A 19 -4.95 -9.57 2.51
C LEU A 19 -4.79 -10.28 3.85
N THR A 20 -3.56 -10.42 4.31
CA THR A 20 -3.27 -11.01 5.63
C THR A 20 -3.05 -9.92 6.66
N MET A 21 -3.18 -10.31 7.93
CA MET A 21 -2.74 -9.49 9.05
C MET A 21 -1.48 -10.11 9.64
N ASP A 22 -0.77 -9.33 10.45
CA ASP A 22 0.45 -9.78 11.13
C ASP A 22 0.15 -11.03 11.99
N SER A 23 0.65 -12.17 11.53
CA SER A 23 0.57 -13.46 12.21
C SER A 23 1.92 -14.15 12.05
N LYS A 24 2.39 -14.81 13.12
CA LYS A 24 3.72 -15.46 13.12
C LYS A 24 3.85 -16.57 12.09
N ASP A 25 2.72 -17.14 11.69
CA ASP A 25 2.64 -18.26 10.75
C ASP A 25 2.34 -17.80 9.31
N SER A 26 2.08 -16.51 9.10
CA SER A 26 1.80 -15.98 7.76
C SER A 26 3.09 -15.82 6.96
N ILE A 27 3.21 -16.60 5.89
CA ILE A 27 4.34 -16.53 4.96
C ILE A 27 4.12 -15.53 3.81
N ILE A 28 2.92 -14.96 3.70
CA ILE A 28 2.57 -13.92 2.73
C ILE A 28 1.93 -12.71 3.43
N ASN A 29 2.07 -11.53 2.82
CA ASN A 29 1.37 -10.30 3.17
C ASN A 29 0.08 -10.13 2.34
N SER A 30 0.13 -10.53 1.07
CA SER A 30 -1.06 -10.57 0.21
C SER A 30 -0.89 -11.44 -1.01
N LEU A 31 -2.02 -11.85 -1.58
CA LEU A 31 -2.15 -12.59 -2.83
C LEU A 31 -3.28 -11.98 -3.64
N SER A 32 -2.98 -11.49 -4.85
CA SER A 32 -3.95 -10.79 -5.70
C SER A 32 -3.82 -11.20 -7.17
N SER A 33 -4.96 -11.34 -7.85
CA SER A 33 -5.00 -11.50 -9.30
C SER A 33 -4.86 -10.15 -10.00
N ILE A 34 -4.07 -10.09 -11.07
CA ILE A 34 -3.75 -8.85 -11.77
C ILE A 34 -4.60 -8.69 -13.03
N ASP A 35 -5.15 -7.50 -13.22
CA ASP A 35 -5.79 -7.07 -14.46
C ASP A 35 -4.78 -6.42 -15.42
N PRO A 36 -5.08 -6.38 -16.72
CA PRO A 36 -4.28 -5.64 -17.69
C PRO A 36 -4.12 -4.17 -17.31
N VAL A 37 -2.93 -3.60 -17.52
CA VAL A 37 -2.69 -2.16 -17.31
C VAL A 37 -3.59 -1.32 -18.20
N GLN A 38 -3.82 -1.78 -19.43
CA GLN A 38 -4.69 -1.14 -20.41
C GLN A 38 -5.93 -2.01 -20.57
N ILE A 39 -7.02 -1.61 -19.92
CA ILE A 39 -8.28 -2.36 -19.88
C ILE A 39 -8.98 -2.25 -21.25
N PRO A 40 -9.13 -3.35 -22.00
CA PRO A 40 -9.85 -3.32 -23.27
C PRO A 40 -11.33 -2.99 -23.09
N GLU A 41 -11.96 -2.42 -24.12
CA GLU A 41 -13.41 -2.23 -24.14
C GLU A 41 -14.12 -3.59 -24.00
N GLY A 42 -15.12 -3.65 -23.11
CA GLY A 42 -15.85 -4.89 -22.82
C GLY A 42 -15.09 -5.91 -21.96
N TYR A 43 -13.94 -5.54 -21.36
CA TYR A 43 -13.22 -6.43 -20.45
C TYR A 43 -14.08 -6.80 -19.23
N ILE A 44 -14.23 -8.10 -19.02
CA ILE A 44 -14.82 -8.67 -17.81
C ILE A 44 -13.71 -9.44 -17.12
N ARG A 45 -13.40 -9.06 -15.87
CA ARG A 45 -12.40 -9.76 -15.06
C ARG A 45 -12.78 -11.26 -14.96
N PRO A 46 -11.91 -12.19 -15.39
CA PRO A 46 -12.21 -13.60 -15.28
C PRO A 46 -12.29 -14.03 -13.80
N PRO A 47 -13.02 -15.09 -13.44
CA PRO A 47 -13.03 -15.61 -12.07
C PRO A 47 -11.64 -16.10 -11.65
N ALA A 48 -11.35 -16.12 -10.35
CA ALA A 48 -10.04 -16.51 -9.81
C ALA A 48 -9.63 -17.96 -10.14
N SER A 49 -10.60 -18.82 -10.44
CA SER A 49 -10.39 -20.22 -10.85
C SER A 49 -9.87 -20.41 -12.29
N VAL A 50 -9.78 -19.34 -13.09
CA VAL A 50 -9.21 -19.37 -14.45
C VAL A 50 -7.74 -18.90 -14.42
N ALA A 51 -6.91 -19.49 -15.27
CA ALA A 51 -5.50 -19.12 -15.43
C ALA A 51 -5.33 -17.62 -15.70
N LYS A 52 -4.43 -16.99 -14.94
CA LYS A 52 -4.14 -15.55 -15.00
C LYS A 52 -2.86 -15.23 -14.23
N VAL A 53 -2.44 -13.97 -14.31
CA VAL A 53 -1.31 -13.47 -13.54
C VAL A 53 -1.73 -13.24 -12.09
N TRP A 54 -0.99 -13.86 -11.18
CA TRP A 54 -1.10 -13.64 -9.75
C TRP A 54 0.14 -12.93 -9.24
N LYS A 55 -0.06 -12.03 -8.29
CA LYS A 55 0.98 -11.33 -7.56
C LYS A 55 0.92 -11.75 -6.11
N VAL A 56 2.07 -12.14 -5.58
CA VAL A 56 2.24 -12.50 -4.17
C VAL A 56 3.24 -11.53 -3.55
N PHE A 57 2.85 -10.93 -2.43
CA PHE A 57 3.78 -10.22 -1.57
C PHE A 57 4.13 -11.09 -0.38
N SER A 58 5.41 -11.31 -0.13
CA SER A 58 5.92 -12.09 0.99
C SER A 58 7.12 -11.38 1.63
N PRO A 59 7.32 -11.55 2.96
CA PRO A 59 8.49 -10.98 3.65
C PRO A 59 9.81 -11.65 3.26
N GLN A 60 9.76 -12.87 2.73
CA GLN A 60 10.90 -13.66 2.27
C GLN A 60 10.59 -14.32 0.92
N PRO A 61 11.60 -14.70 0.12
CA PRO A 61 11.41 -15.54 -1.06
C PRO A 61 10.62 -16.81 -0.70
N LEU A 62 9.65 -17.17 -1.55
CA LEU A 62 8.81 -18.34 -1.33
C LEU A 62 9.50 -19.60 -1.85
N THR A 63 9.47 -20.67 -1.07
CA THR A 63 9.98 -21.97 -1.52
C THR A 63 9.03 -22.59 -2.54
N GLN A 64 9.54 -23.57 -3.28
CA GLN A 64 8.71 -24.30 -4.24
C GLN A 64 7.54 -25.02 -3.53
N GLU A 65 7.74 -25.58 -2.33
CA GLU A 65 6.67 -26.22 -1.58
C GLU A 65 5.59 -25.20 -1.19
N GLN A 66 5.98 -24.01 -0.73
CA GLN A 66 5.05 -22.94 -0.37
C GLN A 66 4.21 -22.47 -1.58
N LEU A 67 4.81 -22.42 -2.77
CA LEU A 67 4.09 -22.11 -4.01
C LEU A 67 3.13 -23.23 -4.39
N GLN A 68 3.50 -24.50 -4.21
CA GLN A 68 2.62 -25.66 -4.45
C GLN A 68 1.44 -25.70 -3.50
N ASP A 69 1.60 -25.20 -2.27
CA ASP A 69 0.49 -25.07 -1.33
C ASP A 69 -0.54 -24.03 -1.82
N MET A 70 -0.09 -22.95 -2.48
CA MET A 70 -0.93 -21.86 -2.96
C MET A 70 -1.51 -22.09 -4.37
N PHE A 71 -0.75 -22.70 -5.28
CA PHE A 71 -1.10 -22.83 -6.69
C PHE A 71 -1.07 -24.28 -7.13
N ILE A 72 -2.11 -24.72 -7.84
CA ILE A 72 -2.17 -26.07 -8.42
C ILE A 72 -1.05 -26.25 -9.46
N THR A 73 -0.86 -25.25 -10.31
CA THR A 73 0.10 -25.22 -11.42
C THR A 73 0.41 -23.77 -11.77
N TRP A 74 1.58 -23.50 -12.34
CA TRP A 74 1.94 -22.20 -12.90
C TRP A 74 2.82 -22.39 -14.13
N ASP A 75 2.69 -21.51 -15.12
CA ASP A 75 3.48 -21.56 -16.35
C ASP A 75 4.83 -20.86 -16.20
N SER A 76 4.87 -19.77 -15.43
CA SER A 76 6.06 -18.95 -15.23
C SER A 76 6.07 -18.30 -13.87
N LEU A 77 7.25 -18.15 -13.27
CA LEU A 77 7.47 -17.45 -12.01
C LEU A 77 8.54 -16.36 -12.22
N SER A 78 8.25 -15.15 -11.74
CA SER A 78 9.21 -14.05 -11.68
C SER A 78 9.23 -13.47 -10.29
N GLU A 79 10.42 -13.45 -9.67
CA GLU A 79 10.65 -12.85 -8.35
C GLU A 79 11.40 -11.52 -8.53
N THR A 80 11.01 -10.51 -7.76
CA THR A 80 11.84 -9.32 -7.60
C THR A 80 11.88 -8.96 -6.13
N ARG A 81 13.09 -8.80 -5.59
CA ARG A 81 13.29 -8.39 -4.20
C ARG A 81 13.30 -6.89 -4.12
N TRP A 82 12.34 -6.35 -3.37
CA TRP A 82 12.24 -4.94 -3.09
C TRP A 82 12.48 -4.72 -1.61
N LEU A 83 13.31 -3.73 -1.25
CA LEU A 83 13.31 -3.14 0.09
C LEU A 83 12.10 -2.19 0.21
N ALA A 84 10.91 -2.74 -0.05
CA ALA A 84 9.67 -2.01 -0.09
C ALA A 84 9.03 -2.03 1.30
N TYR A 85 8.70 -0.84 1.77
CA TYR A 85 7.92 -0.56 2.97
C TYR A 85 8.66 -0.73 4.30
N PRO A 86 8.77 0.32 5.12
CA PRO A 86 9.22 0.20 6.50
C PRO A 86 8.25 -0.65 7.34
N ILE A 87 8.80 -1.46 8.25
CA ILE A 87 8.02 -2.24 9.21
C ILE A 87 7.79 -1.38 10.46
N TYR A 88 6.53 -1.02 10.73
CA TYR A 88 6.15 -0.24 11.91
C TYR A 88 5.57 -1.14 13.00
N ARG A 89 6.05 -0.99 14.24
CA ARG A 89 5.51 -1.71 15.41
C ARG A 89 4.88 -0.75 16.41
N PRO A 90 3.66 -1.03 16.93
CA PRO A 90 3.14 -0.30 18.09
C PRO A 90 4.10 -0.45 19.29
N PRO A 91 4.28 0.57 20.16
CA PRO A 91 3.59 1.86 20.22
C PRO A 91 4.37 3.01 19.55
N GLN A 92 5.39 2.74 18.73
CA GLN A 92 6.38 3.72 18.22
C GLN A 92 5.82 4.74 17.20
N ARG A 93 4.50 4.91 17.15
CA ARG A 93 3.76 5.78 16.24
C ARG A 93 3.81 7.24 16.72
N LYS A 94 4.94 7.92 16.55
CA LYS A 94 4.93 9.38 16.49
C LYS A 94 5.03 9.79 15.03
N THR A 95 4.07 10.60 14.58
CA THR A 95 4.13 11.25 13.27
C THR A 95 5.44 12.02 13.19
N PRO A 96 6.35 11.69 12.26
CA PRO A 96 7.57 12.46 12.08
C PRO A 96 7.20 13.88 11.62
N PRO A 97 7.97 14.91 12.05
CA PRO A 97 7.68 16.28 11.68
C PRO A 97 7.98 16.52 10.20
N PHE A 98 7.23 17.42 9.57
CA PHE A 98 7.55 17.93 8.23
C PHE A 98 8.79 18.84 8.23
N ILE A 99 9.14 19.46 9.35
CA ILE A 99 10.28 20.37 9.49
C ILE A 99 11.37 19.65 10.28
N LEU A 100 12.52 19.40 9.65
CA LEU A 100 13.70 18.82 10.32
C LEU A 100 14.63 19.92 10.83
N HIS A 101 14.76 21.01 10.08
CA HIS A 101 15.56 22.17 10.42
C HIS A 101 15.06 23.40 9.63
N ASN A 102 15.63 24.58 9.89
CA ASN A 102 15.39 25.77 9.07
C ASN A 102 15.67 25.46 7.59
N ARG A 103 14.61 25.59 6.76
CA ARG A 103 14.62 25.31 5.30
C ARG A 103 14.99 23.86 4.93
N LEU A 104 14.89 22.92 5.87
CA LEU A 104 15.05 21.49 5.63
C LEU A 104 13.77 20.76 6.04
N TYR A 105 13.12 20.14 5.05
CA TYR A 105 11.82 19.51 5.22
C TYR A 105 11.90 18.00 5.00
N TYR A 106 11.10 17.24 5.73
CA TYR A 106 10.96 15.80 5.57
C TYR A 106 9.78 15.48 4.66
N LEU A 107 10.08 15.02 3.45
CA LEU A 107 9.08 14.68 2.47
C LEU A 107 8.24 13.47 2.86
N ASN A 108 8.78 12.48 3.56
CA ASN A 108 8.05 11.25 3.87
C ASN A 108 7.33 11.29 5.22
N ALA A 109 6.97 12.50 5.69
CA ALA A 109 6.37 12.69 7.00
C ALA A 109 5.04 11.93 7.21
N VAL A 110 4.34 11.60 6.13
CA VAL A 110 3.06 10.89 6.14
C VAL A 110 3.14 9.44 5.64
N GLU A 111 4.31 8.96 5.22
CA GLU A 111 4.50 7.60 4.70
C GLU A 111 4.13 6.52 5.73
N TRP A 112 4.29 6.83 7.02
CA TRP A 112 3.93 5.92 8.10
C TRP A 112 2.42 5.67 8.21
N ALA A 113 1.59 6.62 7.74
CA ALA A 113 0.14 6.48 7.79
C ALA A 113 -0.36 5.57 6.67
N ALA A 114 0.25 5.66 5.49
CA ALA A 114 0.07 4.74 4.38
C ALA A 114 1.28 4.84 3.44
N SER A 115 1.80 3.69 2.99
CA SER A 115 2.94 3.65 2.08
C SER A 115 2.49 3.52 0.64
N ALA A 116 1.84 4.58 0.14
CA ALA A 116 1.30 4.66 -1.22
C ALA A 116 1.87 5.88 -1.96
N MET A 117 1.93 5.84 -3.29
CA MET A 117 2.47 6.94 -4.12
C MET A 117 1.67 8.24 -3.92
N GLU A 118 0.37 8.11 -3.67
CA GLU A 118 -0.55 9.18 -3.33
C GLU A 118 -0.08 9.93 -2.08
N MET A 119 0.42 9.21 -1.08
CA MET A 119 0.94 9.82 0.15
C MET A 119 2.22 10.61 -0.13
N SER A 120 3.09 10.14 -1.02
CA SER A 120 4.27 10.90 -1.48
C SER A 120 3.85 12.18 -2.19
N ALA A 121 2.83 12.14 -3.06
CA ALA A 121 2.33 13.31 -3.79
C ALA A 121 1.67 14.34 -2.86
N ILE A 122 0.84 13.88 -1.92
CA ILE A 122 0.22 14.74 -0.89
C ILE A 122 1.31 15.43 -0.06
N SER A 123 2.29 14.65 0.39
CA SER A 123 3.38 15.17 1.20
C SER A 123 4.23 16.20 0.44
N ALA A 124 4.53 15.94 -0.84
CA ALA A 124 5.26 16.86 -1.71
C ALA A 124 4.53 18.20 -1.85
N ARG A 125 3.22 18.15 -2.09
CA ARG A 125 2.39 19.35 -2.17
C ARG A 125 2.44 20.16 -0.88
N ASN A 126 2.31 19.50 0.27
CA ASN A 126 2.33 20.16 1.57
C ASN A 126 3.69 20.79 1.87
N VAL A 127 4.79 20.09 1.59
CA VAL A 127 6.16 20.63 1.74
C VAL A 127 6.40 21.82 0.81
N ALA A 128 5.94 21.76 -0.44
CA ALA A 128 6.08 22.87 -1.38
C ALA A 128 5.32 24.12 -0.91
N LEU A 129 4.08 23.95 -0.44
CA LEU A 129 3.29 25.05 0.12
C LEU A 129 3.93 25.63 1.39
N LEU A 130 4.39 24.75 2.30
CA LEU A 130 5.09 25.16 3.51
C LEU A 130 6.35 25.97 3.17
N ALA A 131 7.18 25.49 2.25
CA ALA A 131 8.40 26.17 1.82
C ALA A 131 8.08 27.53 1.19
N HIS A 132 7.07 27.59 0.31
CA HIS A 132 6.61 28.83 -0.32
C HIS A 132 6.14 29.85 0.74
N HIS A 133 5.27 29.44 1.67
CA HIS A 133 4.76 30.34 2.71
C HIS A 133 5.89 30.86 3.60
N ARG A 134 6.85 30.02 4.01
CA ARG A 134 8.00 30.46 4.81
C ARG A 134 8.94 31.37 4.04
N TRP A 135 9.15 31.14 2.74
CA TRP A 135 9.98 32.00 1.89
C TRP A 135 9.40 33.42 1.79
N HIS A 136 8.08 33.53 1.68
CA HIS A 136 7.38 34.81 1.56
C HIS A 136 6.89 35.39 2.90
N GLN A 137 7.34 34.86 4.05
CA GLN A 137 6.94 35.32 5.39
C GLN A 137 5.41 35.29 5.63
N GLN A 138 4.72 34.34 5.00
CA GLN A 138 3.26 34.14 5.11
C GLN A 138 2.93 33.13 6.22
N GLU A 139 3.42 33.35 7.44
CA GLU A 139 3.32 32.38 8.53
C GLU A 139 1.87 32.05 8.91
N GLY A 140 0.94 33.00 8.78
CA GLY A 140 -0.49 32.77 9.03
C GLY A 140 -1.18 31.77 8.08
N LYS A 141 -0.50 31.31 7.02
CA LYS A 141 -0.98 30.25 6.13
C LYS A 141 -0.46 28.85 6.51
N VAL A 142 0.43 28.76 7.49
CA VAL A 142 0.99 27.51 8.02
C VAL A 142 0.17 27.06 9.22
N ASP A 143 -0.10 25.75 9.31
CA ASP A 143 -0.88 25.02 10.33
C ASP A 143 -2.35 25.43 10.50
N GLN A 144 -2.68 26.73 10.38
CA GLN A 144 -4.04 27.28 10.37
C GLN A 144 -4.99 26.62 11.38
N GLU A 145 -4.60 26.57 12.66
CA GLU A 145 -5.32 25.87 13.75
C GLU A 145 -6.85 26.12 13.77
N ASP A 146 -7.29 27.35 13.48
CA ASP A 146 -8.71 27.73 13.47
C ASP A 146 -9.41 27.58 12.11
N LEU A 147 -8.77 26.95 11.11
CA LEU A 147 -9.34 26.81 9.77
C LEU A 147 -10.70 26.11 9.79
N HIS A 148 -10.82 25.04 10.56
CA HIS A 148 -12.09 24.30 10.68
C HIS A 148 -13.20 25.13 11.31
N THR A 149 -12.87 26.04 12.23
CA THR A 149 -13.83 26.95 12.86
C THR A 149 -14.26 28.03 11.86
N ARG A 150 -13.32 28.61 11.12
CA ARG A 150 -13.59 29.63 10.08
C ARG A 150 -14.45 29.08 8.94
N LEU A 151 -14.13 27.89 8.43
CA LEU A 151 -14.89 27.23 7.35
C LEU A 151 -16.34 26.91 7.76
N ARG A 152 -16.61 26.66 9.04
CA ARG A 152 -17.99 26.43 9.53
C ARG A 152 -18.78 27.72 9.73
N GLY A 153 -18.12 28.85 9.95
CA GLY A 153 -18.78 30.15 10.10
C GLY A 153 -19.15 30.82 8.77
N GLU A 154 -18.66 30.28 7.65
CA GLU A 154 -18.89 30.79 6.28
C GLU A 154 -19.97 30.01 5.49
N LEU A 155 -20.59 28.99 6.11
CA LEU A 155 -21.73 28.22 5.59
C LEU A 155 -23.00 28.56 6.37
#